data_AF-A0A9Y1ZB41-F1
#
_entry.id   AF-A0A9Y1ZB41-F1
#
_cell.length_a   1.000
_cell.length_b   1.000
_cell.length_c   1.000
_cell.angle_alpha   90.00
_cell.angle_beta   90.00
_cell.angle_gamma   90.00
#
_symmetry.space_group_name_H-M   'P 1'
#
loop_
_entity.id
_entity.type
_entity.pdbx_description
1 polymer ?
#
loop_
_entity_poly.entity_id
_entity_poly.type
_entity_poly.pdbx_seq_one_letter_code
_entity_poly.pdbx_strand_id
1 'polypeptide(L)'
;MSDEFHALERQADALERQTEAMEAIATELRYQNAVLCELLASMDDLAARVDEHHFADHEPRQRSGTAIQTDVSDHLLERDDAEDSRMGVGPKGRPTNWGEEQ
;
A
#
# COMPACT_ATOMS: atom_id res chain seq x y z
N MET A 1 -34.17 26.74 -8.33
CA MET A 1 -33.98 25.28 -8.36
C MET A 1 -32.84 24.81 -9.26
N SER A 2 -32.42 25.52 -10.33
CA SER A 2 -31.26 25.11 -11.14
C SER A 2 -29.90 25.36 -10.47
N ASP A 3 -29.76 26.46 -9.73
CA ASP A 3 -28.43 26.88 -9.22
C ASP A 3 -27.92 25.99 -8.07
N GLU A 4 -28.81 25.50 -7.21
CA GLU A 4 -28.46 24.51 -6.18
C GLU A 4 -28.07 23.16 -6.79
N PHE A 5 -28.76 22.74 -7.86
CA PHE A 5 -28.43 21.51 -8.58
C PHE A 5 -27.04 21.61 -9.24
N HIS A 6 -26.74 22.71 -9.93
CA HIS A 6 -25.41 22.95 -10.50
C HIS A 6 -24.32 23.17 -9.45
N ALA A 7 -24.67 23.62 -8.24
CA ALA A 7 -23.72 23.68 -7.12
C ALA A 7 -23.39 22.27 -6.60
N LEU A 8 -24.39 21.41 -6.44
CA LEU A 8 -24.20 20.01 -6.04
C LEU A 8 -23.42 19.20 -7.08
N GLU A 9 -23.70 19.40 -8.36
CA GLU A 9 -22.98 18.74 -9.46
C GLU A 9 -21.49 19.11 -9.44
N ARG A 10 -21.17 20.41 -9.31
CA ARG A 10 -19.77 20.85 -9.16
C ARG A 10 -19.09 20.35 -7.90
N GLN A 11 -19.84 20.17 -6.82
CA GLN A 11 -19.32 19.60 -5.58
C GLN A 11 -19.02 18.11 -5.74
N ALA A 12 -19.89 17.36 -6.41
CA ALA A 12 -19.68 15.94 -6.71
C ALA A 12 -18.45 15.74 -7.60
N ASP A 13 -18.31 16.52 -8.68
CA ASP A 13 -17.13 16.49 -9.55
C ASP A 13 -15.83 16.81 -8.80
N ALA A 14 -15.88 17.77 -7.87
CA ALA A 14 -14.72 18.13 -7.08
C ALA A 14 -14.32 17.02 -6.10
N LEU A 15 -15.31 16.35 -5.50
CA LEU A 15 -15.08 15.20 -4.62
C LEU A 15 -14.52 14.01 -5.40
N GLU A 16 -15.05 13.71 -6.59
CA GLU A 16 -14.55 12.61 -7.42
C GLU A 16 -13.07 12.81 -7.78
N ARG A 17 -12.70 14.00 -8.26
CA ARG A 17 -11.28 14.31 -8.54
C ARG A 17 -10.41 14.27 -7.29
N GLN A 18 -10.94 14.66 -6.14
CA GLN A 18 -10.22 14.57 -4.88
C GLN A 18 -9.99 13.11 -4.49
N THR A 19 -10.99 12.25 -4.65
CA THR A 19 -10.89 10.81 -4.40
C THR A 19 -9.86 10.17 -5.33
N GLU A 20 -9.92 10.44 -6.64
CA GLU A 20 -8.92 9.95 -7.61
C GLU A 20 -7.50 10.39 -7.25
N ALA A 21 -7.31 11.66 -6.87
CA ALA A 21 -6.02 12.16 -6.44
C ALA A 21 -5.52 11.48 -5.17
N MET A 22 -6.42 11.21 -4.21
CA MET A 22 -6.08 10.49 -2.98
C MET A 22 -5.71 9.03 -3.25
N GLU A 23 -6.40 8.35 -4.16
CA GLU A 23 -6.08 6.97 -4.56
C GLU A 23 -4.72 6.90 -5.27
N ALA A 24 -4.41 7.88 -6.13
CA ALA A 24 -3.11 7.97 -6.78
C ALA A 24 -1.98 8.21 -5.75
N ILE A 25 -2.18 9.11 -4.79
CA ILE A 25 -1.20 9.36 -3.71
C ILE A 25 -1.02 8.11 -2.86
N ALA A 26 -2.10 7.43 -2.49
CA ALA A 26 -2.03 6.19 -1.73
C ALA A 26 -1.20 5.14 -2.48
N THR A 27 -1.48 4.93 -3.78
CA THR A 27 -0.73 3.99 -4.63
C THR A 27 0.76 4.32 -4.68
N GLU A 28 1.12 5.59 -4.82
CA GLU A 28 2.52 6.02 -4.84
C GLU A 28 3.20 5.81 -3.48
N LEU A 29 2.55 6.17 -2.37
CA LEU A 29 3.07 5.92 -1.02
C LEU A 29 3.29 4.43 -0.77
N ARG A 30 2.36 3.60 -1.27
CA ARG A 30 2.45 2.15 -1.19
C ARG A 30 3.70 1.64 -1.91
N TYR A 31 3.92 2.07 -3.15
CA TYR A 31 5.10 1.74 -3.96
C TYR A 31 6.40 2.20 -3.28
N GLN A 32 6.46 3.45 -2.82
CA GLN A 32 7.64 3.99 -2.14
C GLN A 32 7.98 3.19 -0.87
N ASN A 33 6.98 2.78 -0.10
CA ASN A 33 7.21 1.97 1.09
C ASN A 33 7.79 0.59 0.75
N ALA A 34 7.30 -0.07 -0.31
CA ALA A 34 7.86 -1.36 -0.74
C ALA A 34 9.31 -1.22 -1.24
N VAL A 35 9.62 -0.14 -1.98
CA VAL A 35 11.00 0.17 -2.38
C VAL A 35 11.91 0.41 -1.17
N LEU A 36 11.43 1.13 -0.15
CA LEU A 36 12.21 1.38 1.07
C LEU A 36 12.50 0.09 1.85
N CYS A 37 11.53 -0.83 1.94
CA CYS A 37 11.74 -2.14 2.55
C CYS A 37 12.85 -2.92 1.84
N GLU A 38 12.85 -2.94 0.51
CA GLU A 38 13.91 -3.61 -0.26
C GLU A 38 15.27 -2.92 -0.10
N LEU A 39 15.29 -1.57 -0.07
CA LEU A 39 16.52 -0.82 0.17
C LEU A 39 17.12 -1.19 1.54
N LEU A 40 16.30 -1.26 2.59
CA LEU A 40 16.73 -1.68 3.91
C LEU A 40 17.30 -3.10 3.89
N ALA A 41 16.61 -4.05 3.26
CA ALA A 41 17.11 -5.43 3.11
C ALA A 41 18.46 -5.47 2.37
N SER A 42 18.63 -4.68 1.31
CA SER A 42 19.89 -4.57 0.57
C SER A 42 21.01 -3.95 1.41
N MET A 43 20.69 -3.01 2.30
CA MET A 43 21.65 -2.39 3.23
C MET A 43 22.08 -3.37 4.32
N ASP A 44 21.16 -4.17 4.86
CA ASP A 44 21.48 -5.24 5.82
C ASP A 44 22.38 -6.30 5.18
N ASP A 45 22.09 -6.70 3.94
CA ASP A 45 22.93 -7.60 3.14
C ASP A 45 24.37 -7.07 2.96
N LEU A 46 24.52 -5.77 2.74
CA LEU A 46 25.82 -5.12 2.62
C LEU A 46 26.53 -5.07 3.97
N ALA A 47 25.82 -4.68 5.04
CA ALA A 47 26.36 -4.63 6.38
C ALA A 47 26.90 -5.99 6.81
N ALA A 48 26.17 -7.09 6.58
CA ALA A 48 26.61 -8.45 6.87
C ALA A 48 27.88 -8.88 6.12
N ARG A 49 28.20 -8.25 4.99
CA ARG A 49 29.39 -8.58 4.20
C ARG A 49 30.61 -7.73 4.56
N VAL A 50 30.38 -6.52 5.08
CA VAL A 50 31.43 -5.52 5.29
C VAL A 50 31.81 -5.41 6.77
N ASP A 51 30.89 -5.73 7.68
CA ASP A 51 31.11 -5.66 9.12
C ASP A 51 31.16 -7.07 9.71
N GLU A 52 32.35 -7.48 10.18
CA GLU A 52 32.58 -8.78 10.85
C GLU A 52 31.78 -8.95 12.15
N HIS A 53 31.23 -7.86 12.69
CA HIS A 53 30.39 -7.88 13.89
C HIS A 53 28.88 -7.76 13.58
N HIS A 54 28.50 -7.54 12.32
CA HIS A 54 27.11 -7.50 11.91
C HIS A 54 26.60 -8.90 11.57
N PHE A 55 25.60 -9.36 12.31
CA PHE A 55 24.86 -10.57 12.01
C PHE A 55 23.50 -10.14 11.47
N ALA A 56 23.29 -10.33 10.17
CA ALA A 56 21.96 -10.12 9.61
C ALA A 56 20.97 -11.09 10.28
N ASP A 57 19.78 -10.61 10.63
CA ASP A 57 18.72 -11.43 11.21
C ASP A 57 18.28 -12.55 10.24
N HIS A 58 18.54 -12.36 8.94
CA HIS A 58 18.24 -13.30 7.86
C HIS A 58 19.43 -13.47 6.91
N GLU A 59 19.53 -14.63 6.26
CA GLU A 59 20.62 -14.91 5.32
C GLU A 59 20.56 -13.98 4.10
N PRO A 60 21.68 -13.34 3.71
CA PRO A 60 21.70 -12.39 2.60
C PRO A 60 21.23 -12.99 1.27
N ARG A 61 20.27 -12.34 0.61
CA ARG A 61 19.66 -12.87 -0.62
C ARG A 61 20.36 -12.30 -1.86
N GLN A 62 21.06 -13.13 -2.62
CA GLN A 62 21.54 -12.72 -3.96
C GLN A 62 20.37 -12.68 -4.96
N ARG A 63 19.96 -11.49 -5.38
CA ARG A 63 18.80 -11.28 -6.27
C ARG A 63 19.17 -10.49 -7.52
N SER A 64 18.54 -10.86 -8.64
CA SER A 64 18.57 -10.06 -9.88
C SER A 64 17.59 -8.88 -9.78
N GLY A 65 17.77 -7.84 -10.59
CA GLY A 65 16.87 -6.67 -10.60
C GLY A 65 15.39 -7.03 -10.86
N THR A 66 15.12 -8.08 -11.64
CA THR A 66 13.77 -8.61 -11.84
C THR A 66 13.21 -9.26 -10.58
N ALA A 67 14.03 -10.03 -9.85
CA ALA A 67 13.60 -10.64 -8.59
C ALA A 67 13.26 -9.59 -7.54
N ILE A 68 13.97 -8.46 -7.54
CA ILE A 68 13.67 -7.30 -6.70
C ILE A 68 12.30 -6.69 -7.06
N GLN A 69 12.05 -6.43 -8.35
CA GLN A 69 10.76 -5.88 -8.79
C GLN A 69 9.59 -6.80 -8.47
N THR A 70 9.79 -8.12 -8.57
CA THR A 70 8.78 -9.10 -8.17
C THR A 70 8.52 -9.05 -6.67
N ASP A 71 9.57 -9.03 -5.83
CA ASP A 71 9.41 -8.98 -4.36
C ASP A 71 8.73 -7.69 -3.90
N VAL A 72 9.08 -6.55 -4.51
CA VAL A 72 8.39 -5.27 -4.29
C VAL A 72 6.90 -5.38 -4.66
N SER A 73 6.58 -6.03 -5.78
CA SER A 73 5.19 -6.21 -6.21
C SER A 73 4.42 -7.17 -5.31
N ASP A 74 5.07 -8.24 -4.85
CA ASP A 74 4.48 -9.23 -3.94
C ASP A 74 4.21 -8.60 -2.56
N HIS A 75 5.14 -7.79 -2.03
CA HIS A 75 4.91 -7.06 -0.79
C HIS A 75 3.82 -6.01 -0.88
N LEU A 76 3.61 -5.39 -2.06
CA LEU A 76 2.45 -4.51 -2.28
C LEU A 76 1.14 -5.29 -2.17
N LEU A 77 1.07 -6.46 -2.81
CA LEU A 77 -0.10 -7.36 -2.74
C LEU A 77 -0.37 -7.86 -1.32
N GLU A 78 0.65 -8.35 -0.62
CA GLU A 78 0.50 -8.84 0.76
C GLU A 78 0.04 -7.75 1.74
N ARG A 79 0.53 -6.50 1.58
CA ARG A 79 0.07 -5.38 2.41
C ARG A 79 -1.36 -4.98 2.07
N ASP A 80 -1.72 -4.95 0.79
CA ASP A 80 -3.08 -4.66 0.35
C ASP A 80 -4.07 -5.70 0.90
N ASP A 81 -3.74 -6.99 0.83
CA ASP A 81 -4.55 -8.08 1.40
C ASP A 81 -4.69 -7.97 2.94
N ALA A 82 -3.63 -7.54 3.63
CA ALA A 82 -3.66 -7.33 5.08
C ALA A 82 -4.45 -6.08 5.50
N GLU A 83 -4.43 -5.01 4.70
CA GLU A 83 -5.24 -3.81 4.90
C GLU A 83 -6.73 -4.10 4.67
N ASP A 84 -7.08 -4.81 3.59
CA ASP A 84 -8.45 -5.25 3.30
C ASP A 84 -8.98 -6.19 4.40
N SER A 85 -8.14 -7.12 4.87
CA SER A 85 -8.49 -8.01 5.98
C SER A 85 -8.70 -7.26 7.30
N ARG A 86 -7.99 -6.15 7.54
CA ARG A 86 -8.16 -5.31 8.73
C ARG A 86 -9.39 -4.39 8.66
N MET A 87 -9.80 -3.97 7.47
CA MET A 87 -10.99 -3.13 7.31
C MET A 87 -12.31 -3.91 7.41
N GLY A 88 -12.27 -5.24 7.54
CA GLY A 88 -13.47 -6.06 7.76
C GLY A 88 -14.48 -5.99 6.61
N VAL A 89 -14.01 -5.64 5.41
CA VAL A 89 -14.85 -5.51 4.22
C VAL A 89 -14.83 -6.86 3.52
N GLY A 90 -15.93 -7.62 3.64
CA GLY A 90 -16.06 -8.89 2.92
C GLY A 90 -16.00 -8.69 1.39
N PRO A 91 -15.99 -9.77 0.58
CA PRO A 91 -15.77 -9.77 -0.88
C PRO A 91 -16.75 -8.95 -1.74
N LYS A 92 -17.64 -8.16 -1.12
CA LYS A 92 -18.67 -7.31 -1.73
C LYS A 92 -18.75 -5.91 -1.12
N GLY A 93 -17.69 -5.39 -0.50
CA GLY A 93 -17.68 -3.97 -0.10
C GLY A 93 -18.60 -3.61 1.06
N ARG A 94 -19.11 -4.58 1.86
CA ARG A 94 -19.97 -4.28 3.01
C ARG A 94 -19.17 -4.38 4.32
N PRO A 95 -19.15 -3.32 5.15
CA PRO A 95 -18.66 -3.39 6.51
C PRO A 95 -19.54 -4.36 7.32
N THR A 96 -18.92 -5.30 8.02
CA THR A 96 -19.58 -6.35 8.81
C THR A 96 -20.18 -5.86 10.13
N ASN A 97 -20.06 -4.57 10.47
CA ASN A 97 -20.47 -3.99 11.75
C ASN A 97 -21.86 -3.31 11.78
N TRP A 98 -22.64 -3.37 10.70
CA TRP A 98 -23.98 -2.75 10.62
C TRP A 98 -25.14 -3.74 10.79
N GLY A 99 -24.93 -4.83 11.52
CA GLY A 99 -25.85 -5.96 11.55
C GLY A 99 -26.21 -6.49 12.92
N GLU A 100 -26.16 -5.71 14.00
CA GLU A 100 -26.74 -6.12 15.30
C GLU A 100 -27.30 -4.91 16.06
N GLU A 101 -28.51 -4.47 15.68
CA GLU A 101 -29.43 -3.85 16.63
C GLU A 101 -30.58 -4.86 16.84
N GLN A 102 -30.58 -5.50 18.02
CA GLN A 102 -31.75 -6.21 18.56
C GLN A 102 -32.70 -5.22 19.23
#